data_AF-A0A496SAX2-F1
#
_entry.id   AF-A0A496SAX2-F1
#
_cell.length_a   1.000
_cell.length_b   1.000
_cell.length_c   1.000
_cell.angle_alpha   90.00
_cell.angle_beta   90.00
_cell.angle_gamma   90.00
#
_symmetry.space_group_name_H-M   'P 1'
#
loop_
_entity.id
_entity.type
_entity.pdbx_description
1 polymer ?
#
loop_
_entity_poly.entity_id
_entity_poly.type
_entity_poly.pdbx_seq_one_letter_code
_entity_poly.pdbx_strand_id
1 'polypeptide(L)'
;MSLWRPELRRKCPLRTASSLSNISMTSSGFIGKLLLGYILRRYIPSSLLSRNFSCPPWTGRLYLRWEVQMKAFLFALGAALLWGVAPTLGKMGLAGADPAVALVLRSFAVGGMLAVWAGLSGKLPEVGALLTTKSGALIAAEGVVASLLGHLAYYFALKYGEASRVVPVASSFPLFAFVLAVILLGERPSWDKVLGVALIVGGVLILRR
;
A
#
# COMPACT_ATOMS: atom_id res chain seq x y z
N MET A 1 8.00 -26.62 -16.86
CA MET A 1 8.85 -26.15 -17.99
C MET A 1 9.57 -24.86 -17.61
N SER A 2 10.84 -24.93 -17.21
CA SER A 2 11.60 -23.74 -16.84
C SER A 2 12.11 -23.03 -18.10
N LEU A 3 11.48 -21.91 -18.47
CA LEU A 3 11.81 -21.06 -19.63
C LEU A 3 13.20 -20.39 -19.56
N TRP A 4 13.99 -20.66 -18.52
CA TRP A 4 15.34 -20.14 -18.34
C TRP A 4 16.38 -21.11 -18.91
N ARG A 5 17.19 -20.65 -19.89
CA ARG A 5 18.41 -21.36 -20.27
C ARG A 5 19.28 -21.57 -19.01
N PRO A 6 19.71 -22.80 -18.72
CA PRO A 6 20.49 -23.10 -17.52
C PRO A 6 21.81 -22.30 -17.42
N GLU A 7 22.38 -21.80 -18.52
CA GLU A 7 23.55 -20.91 -18.47
C GLU A 7 23.27 -19.52 -17.84
N LEU A 8 22.10 -18.92 -18.10
CA LEU A 8 21.75 -17.58 -17.59
C LEU A 8 21.53 -17.57 -16.07
N ARG A 9 21.03 -18.70 -15.53
CA ARG A 9 20.87 -18.90 -14.08
C ARG A 9 22.20 -18.90 -13.33
N ARG A 10 23.28 -19.37 -13.95
CA ARG A 10 24.62 -19.41 -13.37
C ARG A 10 25.33 -18.06 -13.41
N LYS A 11 25.15 -17.27 -14.47
CA LYS A 11 25.86 -15.99 -14.67
C LYS A 11 25.17 -14.78 -14.01
N CYS A 12 23.85 -14.80 -13.88
CA CYS A 12 23.10 -13.76 -13.17
C CYS A 12 22.32 -14.36 -11.99
N PRO A 13 23.01 -14.80 -10.92
CA PRO A 13 22.32 -15.08 -9.68
C PRO A 13 21.70 -13.77 -9.20
N LEU A 14 20.39 -13.75 -8.93
CA LEU A 14 19.74 -12.70 -8.15
C LEU A 14 20.37 -12.71 -6.74
N ARG A 15 21.60 -12.19 -6.62
CA ARG A 15 22.51 -12.34 -5.48
C ARG A 15 22.22 -11.31 -4.38
N THR A 16 20.96 -10.91 -4.24
CA THR A 16 20.41 -10.22 -3.06
C THR A 16 19.47 -11.14 -2.28
N ALA A 17 19.79 -12.44 -2.26
CA ALA A 17 19.01 -13.48 -1.60
C ALA A 17 19.61 -13.97 -0.27
N SER A 18 20.57 -13.26 0.33
CA SER A 18 21.03 -13.56 1.70
C SER A 18 20.18 -12.89 2.80
N SER A 19 19.32 -11.92 2.44
CA SER A 19 18.40 -11.26 3.38
C SER A 19 16.93 -11.67 3.21
N LEU A 20 16.63 -12.59 2.29
CA LEU A 20 15.25 -12.92 1.86
C LEU A 20 14.94 -14.42 1.94
N SER A 21 15.53 -15.15 2.91
CA SER A 21 15.19 -16.57 3.16
C SER A 21 13.73 -16.79 3.61
N ASN A 22 12.97 -15.73 3.88
CA ASN A 22 11.59 -15.82 4.38
C ASN A 22 10.50 -15.32 3.41
N ILE A 23 10.83 -14.94 2.16
CA ILE A 23 9.78 -14.58 1.20
C ILE A 23 9.35 -15.85 0.45
N SER A 24 8.25 -16.43 0.92
CA SER A 24 7.52 -17.48 0.22
C SER A 24 7.26 -17.09 -1.24
N MET A 25 7.41 -18.08 -2.12
CA MET A 25 7.24 -17.97 -3.57
C MET A 25 5.78 -17.61 -3.90
N THR A 26 5.43 -16.33 -3.84
CA THR A 26 4.12 -15.82 -4.25
C THR A 26 4.05 -15.73 -5.78
N SER A 27 2.86 -15.96 -6.34
CA SER A 27 2.59 -16.01 -7.79
C SER A 27 3.06 -14.74 -8.54
N SER A 28 3.13 -13.60 -7.86
CA SER A 28 3.64 -12.32 -8.38
C SER A 28 5.13 -12.35 -8.75
N GLY A 29 5.94 -13.19 -8.09
CA GLY A 29 7.36 -13.38 -8.43
C GLY A 29 7.58 -14.15 -9.74
N PHE A 30 6.59 -14.90 -10.22
CA PHE A 30 6.70 -15.68 -11.45
C PHE A 30 6.61 -14.81 -12.71
N ILE A 31 5.66 -13.87 -12.72
CA ILE A 31 5.43 -12.94 -13.85
C ILE A 31 6.62 -11.99 -14.02
N GLY A 32 7.18 -11.47 -12.91
CA GLY A 32 8.37 -10.62 -12.94
C GLY A 32 9.59 -11.31 -13.54
N LYS A 33 9.80 -12.60 -13.21
CA LYS A 33 10.89 -13.41 -13.79
C LYS A 33 10.67 -13.74 -15.27
N LEU A 34 9.43 -13.89 -15.70
CA LEU A 34 9.04 -14.12 -17.09
C LEU A 34 9.32 -12.90 -17.98
N LEU A 35 8.85 -11.72 -17.56
CA LEU A 35 9.06 -10.47 -18.31
C LEU A 35 10.52 -10.05 -18.34
N LEU A 36 11.24 -10.16 -17.21
CA LEU A 36 12.67 -9.88 -17.19
C LEU A 36 13.44 -10.87 -18.08
N GLY A 37 13.06 -12.16 -18.05
CA GLY A 37 13.61 -13.18 -18.94
C GLY A 37 13.33 -12.87 -20.41
N TYR A 38 12.13 -12.38 -20.75
CA TYR A 38 11.74 -11.98 -22.10
C TYR A 38 12.53 -10.75 -22.59
N ILE A 39 12.67 -9.72 -21.75
CA ILE A 39 13.43 -8.50 -22.06
C ILE A 39 14.91 -8.82 -22.25
N LEU A 40 15.51 -9.60 -21.36
CA LEU A 40 16.91 -10.02 -21.46
C LEU A 40 17.17 -10.86 -22.71
N ARG A 41 16.21 -11.71 -23.11
CA ARG A 41 16.31 -12.52 -24.34
C ARG A 41 16.19 -11.67 -25.61
N ARG A 42 15.51 -10.52 -25.55
CA ARG A 42 15.36 -9.59 -26.68
C ARG A 42 16.56 -8.63 -26.83
N TYR A 43 17.25 -8.32 -25.74
CA TYR A 43 18.38 -7.38 -25.73
C TYR A 43 19.76 -8.05 -25.71
N ILE A 44 19.87 -9.35 -25.42
CA ILE A 44 21.16 -10.08 -25.37
C ILE A 44 21.26 -11.03 -26.57
N PRO A 45 22.08 -10.70 -27.59
CA PRO A 45 22.41 -11.61 -28.69
C PRO A 45 23.04 -12.91 -28.18
N SER A 46 22.73 -14.05 -28.83
CA SER A 46 23.28 -15.37 -28.49
C SER A 46 24.82 -15.42 -28.55
N SER A 47 25.45 -14.55 -29.32
CA SER A 47 26.91 -14.43 -29.45
C SER A 47 27.62 -13.83 -28.22
N LEU A 48 26.90 -13.11 -27.34
CA LEU A 48 27.45 -12.51 -26.12
C LEU A 48 27.38 -13.43 -24.89
N LEU A 49 26.59 -14.51 -24.96
CA LEU A 49 26.41 -15.48 -23.88
C LEU A 49 27.61 -16.42 -23.69
N SER A 50 28.46 -16.59 -24.71
CA SER A 50 29.68 -17.39 -24.67
C SER A 50 30.87 -16.67 -24.02
N ARG A 51 30.86 -15.33 -23.96
CA ARG A 51 31.87 -14.53 -23.25
C ARG A 51 31.46 -14.31 -21.79
N ASN A 52 32.41 -13.98 -20.92
CA ASN A 52 32.20 -13.66 -19.50
C ASN A 52 31.30 -12.42 -19.34
N PHE A 53 30.00 -12.60 -19.56
CA PHE A 53 28.99 -11.55 -19.49
C PHE A 53 28.53 -11.39 -18.04
N SER A 54 29.02 -10.34 -17.39
CA SER A 54 28.49 -9.89 -16.10
C SER A 54 27.16 -9.16 -16.34
N CYS A 55 26.11 -9.51 -15.59
CA CYS A 55 24.83 -8.81 -15.69
C CYS A 55 25.03 -7.30 -15.47
N PRO A 56 24.38 -6.42 -16.27
CA PRO A 56 24.43 -5.01 -16.01
C PRO A 56 23.93 -4.70 -14.59
N PRO A 57 24.63 -3.87 -13.80
CA PRO A 57 24.33 -3.67 -12.38
C PRO A 57 22.93 -3.10 -12.12
N TRP A 58 22.28 -2.54 -13.14
CA TRP A 58 20.91 -2.00 -13.07
C TRP A 58 19.81 -3.06 -13.11
N THR A 59 20.07 -4.28 -13.58
CA THR A 59 19.05 -5.33 -13.73
C THR A 59 18.45 -5.77 -12.39
N GLY A 60 19.28 -5.93 -11.36
CA GLY A 60 18.82 -6.22 -9.99
C GLY A 60 18.01 -5.06 -9.38
N ARG A 61 18.45 -3.82 -9.59
CA ARG A 61 17.76 -2.61 -9.10
C ARG A 61 16.38 -2.45 -9.75
N LEU A 62 16.28 -2.74 -11.06
CA LEU A 62 15.00 -2.68 -11.77
C LEU A 62 14.05 -3.77 -11.25
N TYR A 63 14.51 -5.02 -11.13
CA TYR A 63 13.69 -6.13 -10.66
C TYR A 63 13.20 -5.93 -9.22
N LEU A 64 14.07 -5.47 -8.30
CA LEU A 64 13.69 -5.12 -6.93
C LEU A 64 12.63 -4.00 -6.91
N ARG A 65 12.81 -2.97 -7.72
CA ARG A 65 11.86 -1.86 -7.85
C ARG A 65 10.50 -2.31 -8.41
N TRP A 66 10.47 -3.28 -9.31
CA TRP A 66 9.24 -3.88 -9.82
C TRP A 66 8.53 -4.76 -8.78
N GLU A 67 9.27 -5.63 -8.08
CA GLU A 67 8.67 -6.50 -7.05
C GLU A 67 8.05 -5.69 -5.90
N VAL A 68 8.72 -4.64 -5.44
CA VAL A 68 8.21 -3.79 -4.35
C VAL A 68 6.95 -3.04 -4.79
N GLN A 69 6.92 -2.49 -6.01
CA GLN A 69 5.75 -1.79 -6.53
C GLN A 69 4.54 -2.71 -6.69
N MET A 70 4.73 -3.93 -7.20
CA MET A 70 3.63 -4.89 -7.37
C MET A 70 3.05 -5.34 -6.01
N LYS A 71 3.91 -5.55 -5.00
CA LYS A 71 3.44 -5.87 -3.64
C LYS A 71 2.63 -4.72 -3.06
N ALA A 72 3.12 -3.48 -3.17
CA ALA A 72 2.40 -2.29 -2.70
C ALA A 72 1.04 -2.14 -3.38
N PHE A 73 0.97 -2.35 -4.70
CA PHE A 73 -0.28 -2.26 -5.44
C PHE A 73 -1.30 -3.33 -5.01
N LEU A 74 -0.86 -4.56 -4.78
CA LEU A 74 -1.74 -5.64 -4.30
C LEU A 74 -2.29 -5.35 -2.90
N PHE A 75 -1.47 -4.87 -1.97
CA PHE A 75 -1.93 -4.47 -0.65
C PHE A 75 -2.88 -3.27 -0.71
N ALA A 76 -2.60 -2.29 -1.58
CA ALA A 76 -3.49 -1.15 -1.79
C ALA A 76 -4.84 -1.56 -2.36
N LEU A 77 -4.88 -2.52 -3.29
CA LEU A 77 -6.12 -3.06 -3.84
C LEU A 77 -6.93 -3.82 -2.78
N GLY A 78 -6.26 -4.62 -1.96
CA GLY A 78 -6.90 -5.27 -0.81
C GLY A 78 -7.47 -4.26 0.19
N ALA A 79 -6.72 -3.20 0.47
CA ALA A 79 -7.19 -2.10 1.31
C ALA A 79 -8.41 -1.40 0.70
N ALA A 80 -8.41 -1.13 -0.60
CA ALA A 80 -9.54 -0.51 -1.31
C ALA A 80 -10.82 -1.36 -1.21
N LEU A 81 -10.70 -2.69 -1.33
CA LEU A 81 -11.83 -3.60 -1.17
C LEU A 81 -12.40 -3.54 0.25
N LEU A 82 -11.53 -3.62 1.27
CA LEU A 82 -11.95 -3.56 2.67
C LEU A 82 -12.55 -2.19 3.03
N TRP A 83 -11.98 -1.10 2.50
CA TRP A 83 -12.51 0.25 2.63
C TRP A 83 -13.80 0.49 1.83
N GLY A 84 -14.15 -0.37 0.88
CA GLY A 84 -15.47 -0.36 0.24
C GLY A 84 -16.54 -1.06 1.08
N VAL A 85 -16.20 -2.16 1.76
CA VAL A 85 -17.13 -2.93 2.61
C VAL A 85 -17.38 -2.25 3.95
N ALA A 86 -16.33 -1.72 4.58
CA ALA A 86 -16.40 -1.18 5.94
C ALA A 86 -17.43 -0.04 6.12
N PRO A 87 -17.55 0.95 5.21
CA PRO A 87 -18.55 2.00 5.31
C PRO A 87 -19.99 1.50 5.31
N THR A 88 -20.28 0.44 4.55
CA THR A 88 -21.61 -0.16 4.47
C THR A 88 -21.99 -0.77 5.83
N LEU A 89 -21.07 -1.52 6.44
CA LEU A 89 -21.25 -2.06 7.78
C LEU A 89 -21.34 -0.94 8.83
N GLY A 90 -20.49 0.07 8.74
CA GLY A 90 -20.49 1.23 9.63
C GLY A 90 -21.82 1.99 9.57
N LYS A 91 -22.36 2.21 8.38
CA LYS A 91 -23.65 2.86 8.20
C LYS A 91 -24.80 2.03 8.78
N MET A 92 -24.81 0.72 8.58
CA MET A 92 -25.80 -0.17 9.20
C MET A 92 -25.73 -0.12 10.74
N GLY A 93 -24.51 -0.10 11.30
CA GLY A 93 -24.31 0.00 12.75
C GLY A 93 -24.69 1.37 13.35
N LEU A 94 -24.65 2.43 12.56
CA LEU A 94 -25.01 3.80 12.99
C LEU A 94 -26.52 4.06 13.06
N ALA A 95 -27.37 3.16 12.57
CA ALA A 95 -28.82 3.36 12.47
C ALA A 95 -29.50 3.69 13.82
N GLY A 96 -28.95 3.19 14.94
CA GLY A 96 -29.48 3.45 16.29
C GLY A 96 -28.45 4.02 17.27
N ALA A 97 -27.25 4.39 16.81
CA ALA A 97 -26.15 4.77 17.68
C ALA A 97 -25.72 6.24 17.48
N ASP A 98 -25.17 6.82 18.53
CA ASP A 98 -24.42 8.06 18.40
C ASP A 98 -23.06 7.80 17.70
N PRO A 99 -22.66 8.62 16.70
CA PRO A 99 -21.39 8.46 15.99
C PRO A 99 -20.16 8.38 16.90
N ALA A 100 -20.11 9.18 17.97
CA ALA A 100 -19.00 9.17 18.89
C ALA A 100 -18.96 7.87 19.69
N VAL A 101 -20.12 7.41 20.19
CA VAL A 101 -20.24 6.14 20.92
C VAL A 101 -19.86 4.96 20.01
N ALA A 102 -20.34 4.94 18.77
CA ALA A 102 -20.01 3.92 17.79
C ALA A 102 -18.50 3.91 17.47
N LEU A 103 -17.86 5.08 17.39
CA LEU A 103 -16.42 5.18 17.17
C LEU A 103 -15.61 4.68 18.35
N VAL A 104 -16.04 4.98 19.58
CA VAL A 104 -15.41 4.46 20.81
C VAL A 104 -15.47 2.93 20.83
N LEU A 105 -16.66 2.35 20.60
CA LEU A 105 -16.85 0.90 20.53
C LEU A 105 -15.94 0.26 19.46
N ARG A 106 -15.91 0.85 18.26
CA ARG A 106 -15.01 0.41 17.17
C ARG A 106 -13.55 0.44 17.61
N SER A 107 -13.12 1.51 18.27
CA SER A 107 -11.72 1.72 18.66
C SER A 107 -11.28 0.71 19.72
N PHE A 108 -12.14 0.40 20.70
CA PHE A 108 -11.89 -0.66 21.67
C PHE A 108 -11.85 -2.05 21.02
N ALA A 109 -12.78 -2.36 20.11
CA ALA A 109 -12.80 -3.65 19.42
C ALA A 109 -11.52 -3.88 18.60
N VAL A 110 -11.12 -2.90 17.79
CA VAL A 110 -9.90 -2.97 16.98
C VAL A 110 -8.64 -2.96 17.86
N GLY A 111 -8.58 -2.05 18.83
CA GLY A 111 -7.44 -1.93 19.75
C GLY A 111 -7.21 -3.20 20.56
N GLY A 112 -8.28 -3.81 21.07
CA GLY A 112 -8.21 -5.09 21.78
C GLY A 112 -7.72 -6.23 20.89
N MET A 113 -8.24 -6.35 19.66
CA MET A 113 -7.78 -7.37 18.71
C MET A 113 -6.30 -7.22 18.36
N LEU A 114 -5.85 -5.98 18.12
CA LEU A 114 -4.44 -5.68 17.85
C LEU A 114 -3.54 -5.96 19.06
N ALA A 115 -4.01 -5.64 20.27
CA ALA A 115 -3.28 -5.94 21.50
C ALA A 115 -3.10 -7.45 21.71
N VAL A 116 -4.15 -8.24 21.49
CA VAL A 116 -4.10 -9.71 21.54
C VAL A 116 -3.11 -10.23 20.50
N TRP A 117 -3.20 -9.79 19.25
CA TRP A 117 -2.27 -10.20 18.21
C TRP A 117 -0.82 -9.83 18.53
N ALA A 118 -0.57 -8.62 19.03
CA ALA A 118 0.77 -8.16 19.41
C ALA A 118 1.34 -8.97 20.58
N GLY A 119 0.49 -9.33 21.55
CA GLY A 119 0.83 -10.23 22.66
C GLY A 119 1.21 -11.62 22.18
N LEU A 120 0.35 -12.25 21.37
CA LEU A 120 0.59 -13.59 20.82
C LEU A 120 1.81 -13.65 19.89
N SER A 121 2.11 -12.55 19.18
CA SER A 121 3.25 -12.47 18.26
C SER A 121 4.57 -12.07 18.96
N GLY A 122 4.55 -11.82 20.28
CA GLY A 122 5.72 -11.38 21.04
C GLY A 122 6.23 -9.98 20.67
N LYS A 123 5.40 -9.15 20.04
CA LYS A 123 5.77 -7.84 19.48
C LYS A 123 5.55 -6.67 20.45
N LEU A 124 5.00 -6.92 21.64
CA LEU A 124 4.76 -5.89 22.65
C LEU A 124 6.02 -5.06 23.04
N PRO A 125 7.22 -5.66 23.20
CA PRO A 125 8.42 -4.88 23.51
C PRO A 125 8.81 -3.91 22.39
N GLU A 126 8.62 -4.30 21.12
CA GLU A 126 8.89 -3.44 19.96
C GLU A 126 7.90 -2.27 19.90
N VAL A 127 6.63 -2.51 20.22
CA VAL A 127 5.61 -1.44 20.33
C VAL A 127 5.98 -0.46 21.44
N GLY A 128 6.36 -0.94 22.62
CA GLY A 128 6.79 -0.11 23.73
C GLY A 128 8.04 0.73 23.41
N ALA A 129 9.02 0.12 22.73
CA ALA A 129 10.21 0.83 22.27
C ALA A 129 9.87 1.93 21.25
N LEU A 130 8.86 1.72 20.40
CA LEU A 130 8.47 2.71 19.41
C LEU A 130 7.87 3.98 20.05
N LEU A 131 7.15 3.85 21.17
CA LEU A 131 6.49 4.97 21.86
C LEU A 131 7.46 6.08 22.31
N THR A 132 8.73 5.75 22.57
CA THR A 132 9.74 6.72 23.01
C THR A 132 10.43 7.42 21.83
N THR A 133 10.20 6.97 20.60
CA THR A 133 10.84 7.51 19.40
C THR A 133 10.02 8.63 18.77
N LYS A 134 10.69 9.52 18.03
CA LYS A 134 10.01 10.52 17.19
C LYS A 134 9.04 9.88 16.18
N SER A 135 9.40 8.71 15.65
CA SER A 135 8.54 7.95 14.74
C SER A 135 7.26 7.47 15.42
N GLY A 136 7.35 7.02 16.68
CA GLY A 136 6.18 6.65 17.47
C GLY A 136 5.24 7.84 17.73
N ALA A 137 5.81 9.02 18.03
CA ALA A 137 5.01 10.24 18.18
C ALA A 137 4.29 10.63 16.87
N LEU A 138 4.95 10.52 15.72
CA LEU A 138 4.32 10.78 14.41
C LEU A 138 3.20 9.78 14.10
N ILE A 139 3.40 8.50 14.41
CA ILE A 139 2.37 7.46 14.22
C ILE A 139 1.18 7.69 15.18
N ALA A 140 1.45 8.07 16.44
CA ALA A 140 0.39 8.40 17.38
C ALA A 140 -0.41 9.63 16.92
N ALA A 141 0.27 10.67 16.42
CA ALA A 141 -0.38 11.85 15.86
C ALA A 141 -1.22 11.51 14.61
N GLU A 142 -0.70 10.67 13.71
CA GLU A 142 -1.47 10.14 12.57
C GLU A 142 -2.72 9.41 13.06
N GLY A 143 -2.60 8.55 14.06
CA GLY A 143 -3.73 7.84 14.67
C GLY A 143 -4.80 8.79 15.23
N VAL A 144 -4.40 9.87 15.90
CA VAL A 144 -5.36 10.88 16.39
C VAL A 144 -6.05 11.61 15.23
N VAL A 145 -5.30 12.05 14.22
CA VAL A 145 -5.87 12.78 13.08
C VAL A 145 -6.79 11.89 12.24
N ALA A 146 -6.34 10.69 11.88
CA ALA A 146 -7.10 9.78 11.03
C ALA A 146 -8.20 9.07 11.80
N SER A 147 -7.87 8.44 12.93
CA SER A 147 -8.79 7.53 13.62
C SER A 147 -9.75 8.22 14.58
N LEU A 148 -9.36 9.35 15.20
CA LEU A 148 -10.27 10.12 16.04
C LEU A 148 -10.98 11.19 15.22
N LEU A 149 -10.25 12.20 14.72
CA LEU A 149 -10.89 13.35 14.06
C LEU A 149 -11.52 12.97 12.71
N GLY A 150 -10.75 12.26 11.87
CA GLY A 150 -11.18 11.84 10.53
C GLY A 150 -12.37 10.89 10.56
N HIS A 151 -12.28 9.79 11.31
CA HIS A 151 -13.40 8.86 11.43
C HIS A 151 -14.62 9.45 12.13
N LEU A 152 -14.44 10.35 13.12
CA LEU A 152 -15.59 11.00 13.75
C LEU A 152 -16.36 11.84 12.75
N ALA A 153 -15.67 12.72 12.00
CA ALA A 153 -16.28 13.50 10.93
C ALA A 153 -16.92 12.60 9.85
N TYR A 154 -16.25 11.50 9.49
CA TYR A 154 -16.76 10.51 8.55
C TYR A 154 -18.03 9.80 9.05
N TYR A 155 -18.09 9.44 10.33
CA TYR A 155 -19.25 8.76 10.92
C TYR A 155 -20.44 9.70 11.05
N PHE A 156 -20.21 10.98 11.40
CA PHE A 156 -21.24 12.00 11.31
C PHE A 156 -21.76 12.15 9.87
N ALA A 157 -20.87 12.20 8.88
CA ALA A 157 -21.28 12.26 7.48
C ALA A 157 -22.11 11.03 7.05
N LEU A 158 -21.73 9.82 7.46
CA LEU A 158 -22.50 8.59 7.18
C LEU A 158 -23.85 8.54 7.89
N LYS A 159 -23.96 9.14 9.07
CA LYS A 159 -25.22 9.22 9.83
C LYS A 159 -26.25 10.10 9.10
N TYR A 160 -25.82 11.22 8.54
CA TYR A 160 -26.72 12.17 7.87
C TYR A 160 -26.86 11.96 6.35
N GLY A 161 -25.86 11.37 5.70
CA GLY A 161 -25.78 11.23 4.24
C GLY A 161 -25.74 9.79 3.76
N GLU A 162 -26.06 9.56 2.49
CA GLU A 162 -25.96 8.24 1.86
C GLU A 162 -24.50 7.76 1.73
N ALA A 163 -24.24 6.48 2.03
CA ALA A 163 -22.90 5.93 1.91
C ALA A 163 -22.37 6.03 0.46
N SER A 164 -23.24 5.87 -0.54
CA SER A 164 -22.93 6.04 -1.97
C SER A 164 -22.39 7.43 -2.32
N ARG A 165 -22.77 8.48 -1.57
CA ARG A 165 -22.32 9.87 -1.78
C ARG A 165 -21.15 10.24 -0.86
N VAL A 166 -21.23 9.82 0.40
CA VAL A 166 -20.22 10.14 1.42
C VAL A 166 -18.90 9.42 1.14
N VAL A 167 -18.94 8.15 0.69
CA VAL A 167 -17.72 7.37 0.43
C VAL A 167 -16.87 7.99 -0.67
N PRO A 168 -17.38 8.30 -1.89
CA PRO A 168 -16.57 8.95 -2.92
C PRO A 168 -15.99 10.29 -2.49
N VAL A 169 -16.77 11.12 -1.77
CA VAL A 169 -16.29 12.41 -1.25
C VAL A 169 -15.17 12.21 -0.25
N ALA A 170 -15.31 11.28 0.70
CA ALA A 170 -14.24 10.96 1.65
C ALA A 170 -13.02 10.35 0.95
N SER A 171 -13.22 9.57 -0.12
CA SER A 171 -12.16 9.01 -0.96
C SER A 171 -11.43 10.05 -1.84
N SER A 172 -11.79 11.34 -1.77
CA SER A 172 -11.02 12.42 -2.40
C SER A 172 -9.77 12.81 -1.59
N PHE A 173 -9.45 12.13 -0.49
CA PHE A 173 -8.23 12.36 0.30
C PHE A 173 -6.92 12.33 -0.50
N PRO A 174 -6.76 11.59 -1.63
CA PRO A 174 -5.54 11.66 -2.44
C PRO A 174 -5.21 13.07 -2.95
N LEU A 175 -6.21 13.93 -3.16
CA LEU A 175 -6.00 15.34 -3.48
C LEU A 175 -5.22 16.04 -2.36
N PHE A 176 -5.71 15.92 -1.12
CA PHE A 176 -5.09 16.56 0.04
C PHE A 176 -3.71 15.96 0.32
N ALA A 177 -3.56 14.63 0.22
CA ALA A 177 -2.29 13.96 0.37
C ALA A 177 -1.26 14.44 -0.67
N PHE A 178 -1.67 14.61 -1.92
CA PHE A 178 -0.81 15.14 -2.98
C PHE A 178 -0.35 16.58 -2.69
N VAL A 179 -1.28 17.46 -2.31
CA VAL A 179 -0.95 18.86 -1.96
C VAL A 179 0.01 18.91 -0.77
N LEU A 180 -0.27 18.14 0.29
CA LEU A 180 0.59 18.07 1.46
C LEU A 180 1.96 17.45 1.13
N ALA A 181 2.04 16.47 0.24
CA ALA A 181 3.33 15.91 -0.20
C ALA A 181 4.18 16.94 -0.96
N VAL A 182 3.56 17.79 -1.78
CA VAL A 182 4.29 18.87 -2.47
C VAL A 182 4.78 19.93 -1.47
N ILE A 183 3.94 20.34 -0.51
CA ILE A 183 4.25 21.41 0.44
C ILE A 183 5.22 20.95 1.55
N LEU A 184 4.92 19.82 2.20
CA LEU A 184 5.64 19.35 3.39
C LEU A 184 6.84 18.49 3.05
N LEU A 185 6.73 17.62 2.03
CA LEU A 185 7.81 16.70 1.63
C LEU A 185 8.67 17.28 0.49
N GLY A 186 8.25 18.38 -0.13
CA GLY A 186 8.95 19.01 -1.25
C GLY A 186 8.95 18.14 -2.51
N GLU A 187 7.98 17.23 -2.67
CA GLU A 187 7.89 16.39 -3.85
C GLU A 187 7.63 17.24 -5.10
N ARG A 188 8.41 16.99 -6.17
CA ARG A 188 8.16 17.62 -7.48
C ARG A 188 7.00 16.89 -8.16
N PRO A 189 5.87 17.56 -8.41
CA PRO A 189 4.74 16.93 -9.07
C PRO A 189 5.08 16.60 -10.53
N SER A 190 4.84 15.37 -10.95
CA SER A 190 4.88 15.01 -12.38
C SER A 190 3.51 15.29 -13.02
N TRP A 191 3.50 15.57 -14.31
CA TRP A 191 2.26 15.78 -15.07
C TRP A 191 1.28 14.61 -14.94
N ASP A 192 1.78 13.37 -14.91
CA ASP A 192 0.95 12.17 -14.73
C ASP A 192 0.24 12.16 -13.37
N LYS A 193 0.95 12.55 -12.29
CA LYS A 193 0.35 12.65 -10.94
C LYS A 193 -0.74 13.71 -10.90
N VAL A 194 -0.47 14.88 -11.50
CA VAL A 194 -1.44 15.99 -11.56
C VAL A 194 -2.71 15.56 -12.32
N LEU A 195 -2.55 14.94 -13.50
CA LEU A 195 -3.67 14.45 -14.28
C LEU A 195 -4.47 13.37 -13.53
N GLY A 196 -3.78 12.44 -12.87
CA GLY A 196 -4.42 11.41 -12.04
C GLY A 196 -5.27 12.00 -10.90
N VAL A 197 -4.73 12.98 -10.17
CA VAL A 197 -5.48 13.68 -9.11
C VAL A 197 -6.66 14.45 -9.69
N ALA A 198 -6.50 15.14 -10.82
CA ALA A 198 -7.59 15.85 -11.48
C ALA A 198 -8.74 14.91 -11.89
N LEU A 199 -8.42 13.72 -12.40
CA LEU A 199 -9.41 12.69 -12.76
C LEU A 199 -10.16 12.15 -11.53
N ILE A 200 -9.45 11.91 -10.41
CA ILE A 200 -10.08 11.49 -9.15
C ILE A 200 -11.09 12.55 -8.68
N VAL A 201 -10.67 13.82 -8.65
CA VAL A 201 -11.54 14.93 -8.24
C VAL A 201 -12.73 15.08 -9.18
N GLY A 202 -12.50 15.01 -10.50
CA GLY A 202 -13.57 15.06 -11.50
C GLY A 202 -14.60 13.95 -11.32
N GLY A 203 -14.14 12.72 -11.04
CA GLY A 203 -15.03 11.60 -10.73
C GLY A 203 -15.90 11.85 -9.49
N VAL A 204 -15.30 12.34 -8.40
CA VAL A 204 -16.04 12.67 -7.17
C VAL A 204 -17.08 13.76 -7.40
N LEU A 205 -16.78 14.79 -8.20
CA LEU A 205 -17.71 15.87 -8.51
C LEU A 205 -18.95 15.38 -9.28
N ILE A 206 -18.79 14.37 -10.14
CA ILE A 206 -19.90 13.74 -10.87
C ILE A 206 -20.78 12.95 -9.90
N LEU A 207 -20.18 12.15 -9.00
CA LEU A 207 -20.89 11.31 -8.03
C LEU A 207 -21.58 12.11 -6.91
N ARG A 208 -21.30 13.41 -6.78
CA ARG A 208 -21.90 14.26 -5.74
C ARG A 208 -23.42 14.46 -5.93
N ARG A 209 -23.93 14.44 -7.17
CA ARG A 209 -25.34 14.74 -7.49
C ARG A 209 -26.24 13.53 -7.26
#